data_AF-A0AAD8JU25-F1
#
_entry.id   AF-A0AAD8JU25-F1
#
_cell.length_a   1.000
_cell.length_b   1.000
_cell.length_c   1.000
_cell.angle_alpha   90.00
_cell.angle_beta   90.00
_cell.angle_gamma   90.00
#
_symmetry.space_group_name_H-M   'P 1'
#
loop_
_entity.id
_entity.type
_entity.pdbx_description
1 polymer ?
#
loop_
_entity_poly.entity_id
_entity_poly.type
_entity_poly.pdbx_seq_one_letter_code
_entity_poly.pdbx_strand_id
1 'polypeptide(L)' 'MGTETFVEIILAILLPPVGVFLRYGCGMEFWICLLLTILGYLPGIIYAIYVLVVYILLANHQDGSFIILQACNP' A
#
# COMPACT_ATOMS: atom_id res chain seq x y z
N MET A 1 4.58 37.17 6.83
CA MET A 1 5.71 36.33 7.28
C MET A 1 5.31 35.22 8.27
N GLY A 2 4.03 34.85 8.45
CA GLY A 2 3.63 33.93 9.53
C GLY A 2 2.68 32.79 9.16
N THR A 3 1.97 32.86 8.03
CA THR A 3 0.97 31.85 7.63
C THR A 3 1.50 30.86 6.59
N GLU A 4 2.51 31.26 5.81
CA GLU A 4 3.05 30.48 4.69
C GLU A 4 3.70 29.17 5.18
N THR A 5 4.47 29.22 6.26
CA THR A 5 5.13 28.05 6.87
C THR A 5 4.16 27.04 7.47
N PHE A 6 3.02 27.49 8.00
CA PHE A 6 2.06 26.60 8.65
C PHE A 6 1.30 25.74 7.63
N VAL A 7 0.89 26.35 6.52
CA VAL A 7 0.23 25.65 5.42
C VAL A 7 1.19 24.67 4.73
N GLU A 8 2.44 25.08 4.52
CA GLU A 8 3.49 24.21 3.98
C GLU A 8 3.78 22.99 4.88
N ILE A 9 3.78 23.16 6.20
CA ILE A 9 3.97 22.07 7.16
C ILE A 9 2.80 21.07 7.09
N ILE A 10 1.56 21.55 7.01
CA ILE A 10 0.39 20.68 6.89
C ILE A 10 0.40 19.93 5.55
N LEU A 11 0.74 20.61 4.46
CA LEU A 11 0.91 19.98 3.15
C LEU A 11 2.08 18.99 3.11
N ALA A 12 3.17 19.25 3.84
CA ALA A 12 4.31 18.32 3.95
C ALA A 12 3.98 17.07 4.77
N ILE A 13 3.05 17.14 5.71
CA ILE A 13 2.60 15.96 6.47
C ILE A 13 1.63 15.12 5.64
N LEU A 14 0.73 15.76 4.88
CA LEU A 14 -0.25 15.06 4.04
C LEU A 14 0.35 14.55 2.71
N LEU A 15 1.22 15.35 2.09
CA LEU A 15 2.00 15.05 0.89
C LEU A 15 3.50 15.39 1.15
N PRO A 16 4.24 14.47 1.80
CA PRO A 16 5.69 14.63 2.01
C PRO A 16 6.50 15.00 0.75
N PRO A 17 6.23 14.48 -0.46
CA PRO A 17 7.01 14.85 -1.64
C PRO A 17 6.85 16.32 -2.05
N VAL A 18 5.70 16.96 -1.83
CA VAL A 18 5.45 18.34 -2.27
C VAL A 18 6.13 19.34 -1.34
N GLY A 19 6.09 19.10 -0.03
CA GLY A 19 6.78 19.94 0.95
C GLY A 19 8.31 19.90 0.83
N VAL A 20 8.88 18.72 0.53
CA VAL A 20 10.32 18.57 0.28
C VAL A 20 10.73 19.21 -1.06
N PHE A 21 9.89 19.10 -2.10
CA PHE A 21 10.17 19.70 -3.41
C PHE A 21 10.20 21.24 -3.37
N LEU A 22 9.32 21.85 -2.56
CA LEU A 22 9.27 23.31 -2.35
C LEU A 22 10.41 23.83 -1.46
N ARG A 23 10.86 23.05 -0.47
CA ARG A 23 11.87 23.48 0.52
C ARG A 23 13.31 23.16 0.12
N TYR A 24 13.55 22.01 -0.52
CA TYR A 24 14.89 21.50 -0.85
C TYR A 24 15.14 21.35 -2.35
N GLY A 25 14.14 21.60 -3.21
CA GLY A 25 14.25 21.42 -4.65
C GLY A 25 14.27 19.95 -5.09
N CYS A 26 14.70 19.68 -6.33
CA CYS A 26 14.84 18.33 -6.91
C CYS A 26 16.14 17.65 -6.42
N GLY A 27 16.30 17.56 -5.10
CA GLY A 27 17.47 17.00 -4.44
C GLY A 27 17.35 15.50 -4.13
N MET A 28 18.43 14.95 -3.57
CA MET A 28 18.49 13.54 -3.13
C MET A 28 17.43 13.18 -2.07
N GLU A 29 16.92 14.16 -1.32
CA GLU A 29 15.91 13.96 -0.27
C GLU A 29 14.56 13.51 -0.83
N PHE A 30 14.14 14.05 -2.00
CA PHE A 30 12.94 13.57 -2.69
C PHE A 30 13.09 12.11 -3.13
N TRP A 31 14.25 11.78 -3.70
CA TRP A 31 14.57 10.41 -4.13
C TRP A 31 14.65 9.44 -2.96
N ILE A 32 15.17 9.85 -1.80
CA ILE A 32 15.24 8.99 -0.61
C ILE A 32 13.84 8.65 -0.10
N CYS A 33 12.93 9.63 0.00
CA CYS A 33 11.56 9.42 0.46
C CYS A 33 10.73 8.59 -0.53
N LEU A 34 10.90 8.86 -1.83
CA LEU A 34 10.26 8.07 -2.89
C LEU A 34 10.74 6.62 -2.87
N LEU A 35 12.07 6.42 -2.75
CA LEU A 35 12.64 5.08 -2.66
C LEU A 35 12.13 4.35 -1.42
N LEU A 36 12.15 4.98 -0.23
CA LEU A 36 11.67 4.36 1.00
C LEU A 36 10.18 3.98 0.92
N THR A 37 9.37 4.83 0.29
CA THR A 37 7.95 4.56 0.05
C THR A 37 7.78 3.37 -0.88
N ILE A 38 8.49 3.33 -2.02
CA ILE A 38 8.45 2.21 -2.98
C ILE A 38 8.97 0.92 -2.34
N LEU A 39 10.05 0.98 -1.57
CA LEU A 39 10.72 -0.18 -0.96
C LEU A 39 9.89 -0.80 0.17
N GLY A 40 9.02 -0.05 0.84
CA GLY A 40 8.06 -0.60 1.80
C GLY A 40 6.71 -0.97 1.18
N TYR A 41 6.27 -0.22 0.17
CA TYR A 41 4.93 -0.35 -0.42
C TYR A 41 4.83 -1.48 -1.45
N LEU A 42 5.79 -1.61 -2.36
CA LEU A 42 5.80 -2.69 -3.34
C LEU A 42 5.85 -4.09 -2.69
N PRO A 43 6.76 -4.39 -1.74
CA PRO A 43 6.75 -5.70 -1.12
C PRO A 43 5.47 -5.95 -0.30
N GLY A 44 4.88 -4.90 0.29
CA GLY A 44 3.59 -4.99 0.96
C GLY A 44 2.45 -5.42 0.03
N ILE A 45 2.35 -4.81 -1.16
CA ILE A 45 1.34 -5.19 -2.17
C ILE A 45 1.59 -6.60 -2.69
N ILE A 46 2.83 -6.92 -3.05
CA ILE A 46 3.18 -8.25 -3.59
C ILE A 46 2.87 -9.33 -2.55
N TYR A 47 3.19 -9.09 -1.28
CA TYR A 47 2.86 -10.00 -0.19
C TYR A 47 1.35 -10.17 0.00
N ALA A 48 0.59 -9.07 -0.01
CA ALA A 48 -0.87 -9.13 0.12
C ALA A 48 -1.53 -9.92 -1.02
N ILE A 49 -1.11 -9.69 -2.27
CA ILE A 49 -1.61 -10.44 -3.43
C ILE A 49 -1.20 -11.91 -3.35
N TYR A 50 0.03 -12.22 -2.96
CA TYR A 50 0.49 -13.59 -2.79
C TYR A 50 -0.34 -14.35 -1.75
N VAL A 51 -0.57 -13.75 -0.58
CA VAL A 51 -1.40 -14.34 0.49
C VAL A 51 -2.84 -14.54 0.01
N LEU A 52 -3.43 -13.55 -0.67
CA LEU A 52 -4.79 -13.63 -1.20
C LEU A 52 -4.92 -14.74 -2.26
N VAL A 53 -3.99 -14.80 -3.21
CA VAL A 53 -3.95 -15.82 -4.26
C VAL A 53 -3.76 -17.21 -3.66
N VAL A 54 -2.83 -17.39 -2.72
CA VAL A 54 -2.62 -18.66 -2.02
C VAL A 54 -3.89 -19.07 -1.28
N TYR A 55 -4.52 -18.16 -0.52
CA TYR A 55 -5.74 -18.45 0.22
C TYR A 55 -6.88 -18.89 -0.71
N ILE A 56 -7.09 -18.14 -1.79
CA ILE A 56 -8.07 -18.46 -2.83
C ILE A 56 -7.75 -19.81 -3.47
N LEU A 57 -6.49 -20.10 -3.79
CA LEU A 57 -6.10 -21.36 -4.43
C LEU A 57 -6.31 -22.56 -3.50
N LEU A 58 -6.06 -22.40 -2.19
CA LEU A 58 -6.39 -23.43 -1.20
C LEU A 58 -7.90 -23.61 -1.01
N ALA A 59 -8.68 -22.53 -1.10
CA ALA A 59 -10.14 -22.61 -1.11
C ALA A 59 -10.67 -23.31 -2.38
N ASN A 60 -10.08 -23.03 -3.54
CA ASN A 60 -10.44 -23.65 -4.83
C ASN A 60 -10.07 -25.15 -4.90
N HIS A 61 -9.17 -25.65 -4.04
CA HIS A 61 -8.89 -27.08 -3.97
C HIS A 61 -9.94 -27.86 -3.14
N GLN A 62 -10.93 -27.19 -2.53
CA GLN A 62 -12.07 -27.82 -1.84
C GLN A 62 -13.38 -27.77 -2.67
N ASP A 63 -13.36 -27.20 -3.87
CA ASP A 63 -14.54 -27.06 -4.77
C ASP A 63 -15.12 -28.40 -5.29
N GLY A 64 -14.47 -29.53 -5.00
CA GLY A 64 -14.98 -30.86 -5.36
C GLY A 64 -15.87 -31.54 -4.31
N SER A 65 -15.83 -31.14 -3.02
CA SER A 65 -16.49 -31.92 -1.94
C SER A 65 -17.39 -31.13 -0.99
N PHE A 66 -17.41 -29.80 -1.03
CA PHE A 66 -18.28 -29.03 -0.14
C PHE A 66 -19.71 -28.83 -0.70
N ILE A 67 -19.87 -28.81 -2.03
CA ILE A 67 -21.19 -28.65 -2.68
C ILE A 67 -22.05 -29.93 -2.59
N ILE A 68 -21.44 -31.11 -2.38
CA ILE A 68 -22.17 -32.39 -2.26
C ILE A 68 -22.61 -32.70 -0.82
N LEU A 69 -21.99 -32.10 0.21
CA LEU A 69 -22.41 -32.27 1.60
C LEU A 69 -23.57 -31.34 2.00
N GLN A 70 -23.70 -30.17 1.36
CA GLN A 70 -24.85 -29.28 1.58
C GLN A 70 -26.11 -29.73 0.81
N ALA A 71 -25.99 -30.64 -0.16
CA ALA A 71 -27.11 -31.31 -0.82
C ALA A 71 -27.54 -32.62 -0.11
N CYS A 72 -26.70 -33.16 0.78
CA CYS A 72 -26.98 -34.34 1.60
C CYS A 72 -27.26 -33.94 3.06
N ASN A 73 -28.16 -32.98 3.27
CA ASN A 73 -28.83 -32.83 4.56
C ASN A 73 -30.32 -32.53 4.29
N PRO A 74 -31.25 -33.43 4.68
CA PRO A 74 -32.67 -33.13 4.71
C PRO A 74 -33.03 -32.11 5.79
#